data_AF-A0A380FK78-F1
#
_entry.id   AF-A0A380FK78-F1
#
_cell.length_a   1.000
_cell.length_b   1.000
_cell.length_c   1.000
_cell.angle_alpha   90.00
_cell.angle_beta   90.00
_cell.angle_gamma   90.00
#
_symmetry.space_group_name_H-M   'P 1'
#
loop_
_entity.id
_entity.type
_entity.pdbx_description
1 polymer ?
#
loop_
_entity_poly.entity_id
_entity_poly.type
_entity_poly.pdbx_seq_one_letter_code
_entity_poly.pdbx_strand_id
1 'polypeptide(L)'
;MKVYASYGTFGYLNQIRLNNPDHNLLQFSASDSSVIIEETEDKSVLKQPLVYDVLKSEGELNKDHFFSVIFIPTSDDHAYQLEKKLENVSTDFNQYAGYRSYRFFKTRTRSNLQNLFRF
;
A
#
# COMPACT_ATOMS: atom_id res chain seq x y z
N MET A 1 8.00 9.77 -3.53
CA MET A 1 7.61 8.36 -3.44
C MET A 1 6.10 8.13 -3.53
N LYS A 2 5.66 7.10 -4.28
CA LYS A 2 4.26 6.66 -4.40
C LYS A 2 4.17 5.14 -4.24
N VAL A 3 2.98 4.67 -3.89
CA VAL A 3 2.63 3.24 -3.92
C VAL A 3 1.58 2.99 -4.99
N TYR A 4 1.83 1.97 -5.80
CA TYR A 4 0.96 1.50 -6.86
C TYR A 4 0.48 0.10 -6.51
N ALA A 5 -0.82 -0.16 -6.62
CA ALA A 5 -1.39 -1.47 -6.36
C ALA A 5 -2.33 -1.91 -7.48
N SER A 6 -2.23 -3.17 -7.88
CA SER A 6 -3.13 -3.81 -8.84
C SER A 6 -3.62 -5.15 -8.29
N TYR A 7 -4.87 -5.48 -8.64
CA TYR A 7 -5.55 -6.71 -8.22
C TYR A 7 -5.85 -7.56 -9.45
N GLY A 8 -5.80 -8.87 -9.31
CA GLY A 8 -6.08 -9.79 -10.42
C GLY A 8 -5.82 -11.24 -10.09
N THR A 9 -5.77 -12.08 -11.12
CA THR A 9 -5.36 -13.49 -10.96
C THR A 9 -3.86 -13.57 -10.71
N PHE A 10 -3.42 -14.57 -9.95
CA PHE A 10 -2.01 -14.77 -9.64
C PHE A 10 -1.14 -14.85 -10.89
N GLY A 11 -1.57 -15.63 -11.90
CA GLY A 11 -0.81 -15.81 -13.14
C GLY A 11 -0.62 -14.52 -13.94
N TYR A 12 -1.67 -13.70 -14.04
CA TYR A 12 -1.59 -12.40 -14.73
C TYR A 12 -0.60 -11.46 -14.06
N LEU A 13 -0.69 -11.29 -12.75
CA LEU A 13 0.21 -10.40 -12.01
C LEU A 13 1.65 -10.93 -11.98
N ASN A 14 1.83 -12.25 -11.87
CA ASN A 14 3.15 -12.86 -11.92
C ASN A 14 3.82 -12.66 -13.28
N GLN A 15 3.05 -12.67 -14.37
CA GLN A 15 3.59 -12.37 -15.70
C GLN A 15 4.08 -10.91 -15.80
N ILE A 16 3.37 -9.94 -15.20
CA ILE A 16 3.84 -8.55 -15.13
C ILE A 16 5.16 -8.48 -14.34
N ARG A 17 5.24 -9.17 -13.19
CA ARG A 17 6.46 -9.23 -12.37
C ARG A 17 7.67 -9.78 -13.14
N LEU A 18 7.48 -10.90 -13.85
CA LEU A 18 8.56 -11.55 -14.61
C LEU A 18 9.02 -10.71 -15.81
N ASN A 19 8.12 -9.96 -16.44
CA ASN A 19 8.44 -9.13 -17.60
C ASN A 19 9.16 -7.82 -17.25
N ASN A 20 9.19 -7.43 -15.97
CA ASN A 20 9.78 -6.18 -15.50
C ASN A 20 10.75 -6.44 -14.33
N PRO A 21 11.87 -7.17 -14.55
CA PRO A 21 12.78 -7.59 -13.49
C PRO A 21 13.49 -6.43 -12.79
N ASP A 22 13.60 -5.27 -13.47
CA ASP A 22 14.22 -4.06 -12.91
C ASP A 22 13.29 -3.30 -11.95
N HIS A 23 12.02 -3.71 -11.84
CA HIS A 23 11.05 -3.13 -10.93
C HIS A 23 10.88 -4.01 -9.68
N ASN A 24 10.89 -3.38 -8.50
CA ASN A 24 10.66 -4.07 -7.23
C ASN A 24 9.16 -4.33 -7.02
N LEU A 25 8.65 -5.36 -7.67
CA LEU A 25 7.24 -5.73 -7.66
C LEU A 25 6.97 -6.85 -6.63
N LEU A 26 6.22 -6.50 -5.58
CA LEU A 26 5.87 -7.40 -4.48
C LEU A 26 4.48 -8.00 -4.72
N GLN A 27 4.42 -9.31 -4.94
CA GLN A 27 3.16 -10.01 -5.19
C GLN A 27 2.74 -10.85 -3.97
N PHE A 28 1.47 -10.74 -3.61
CA PHE A 28 0.85 -11.44 -2.49
C PHE A 28 -0.43 -12.16 -2.92
N SER A 29 -0.78 -13.18 -2.15
CA SER A 29 -2.08 -13.85 -2.23
C SER A 29 -3.00 -13.28 -1.14
N ALA A 30 -4.19 -12.83 -1.53
CA ALA A 30 -5.27 -12.47 -0.62
C ALA A 30 -6.41 -13.48 -0.74
N SER A 31 -7.44 -13.36 0.11
CA SER A 31 -8.57 -14.32 0.15
C SER A 31 -9.31 -14.43 -1.17
N ASP A 32 -9.48 -13.31 -1.87
CA ASP A 32 -10.40 -13.20 -3.02
C ASP A 32 -9.65 -12.96 -4.35
N SER A 33 -8.36 -12.57 -4.27
CA SER A 33 -7.54 -12.24 -5.44
C SER A 33 -6.04 -12.26 -5.10
N SER A 34 -5.18 -12.12 -6.12
CA SER A 34 -3.78 -11.77 -5.91
C SER A 34 -3.62 -10.25 -6.00
N VAL A 35 -2.66 -9.72 -5.24
CA VAL A 35 -2.31 -8.30 -5.23
C VAL A 35 -0.85 -8.17 -5.63
N ILE A 36 -0.52 -7.16 -6.43
CA ILE A 36 0.85 -6.75 -6.69
C ILE A 36 1.02 -5.28 -6.31
N ILE A 37 2.13 -4.98 -5.64
CA ILE A 37 2.42 -3.66 -5.09
C ILE A 37 3.81 -3.23 -5.56
N GLU A 38 3.92 -1.95 -5.88
CA GLU A 38 5.18 -1.28 -6.19
C GLU A 38 5.29 0.01 -5.38
N GLU A 39 6.37 0.18 -4.62
CA GLU A 39 6.72 1.45 -3.98
C GLU A 39 7.91 2.05 -4.74
N THR A 40 7.71 3.18 -5.42
CA THR A 40 8.74 3.79 -6.27
C THR A 40 8.55 5.30 -6.41
N GLU A 41 9.63 6.00 -6.76
CA GLU A 41 9.59 7.41 -7.18
C GLU A 41 9.36 7.57 -8.70
N ASP A 42 9.68 6.51 -9.46
CA ASP A 42 9.58 6.46 -10.90
C ASP A 42 8.17 6.10 -11.38
N LYS A 43 8.01 6.03 -12.70
CA LYS A 43 6.76 5.57 -13.32
C LYS A 43 6.61 4.06 -13.12
N SER A 44 5.53 3.65 -12.48
CA SER A 44 5.15 2.23 -12.35
C SER A 44 4.84 1.58 -13.70
N VAL A 45 5.16 0.29 -13.78
CA VAL A 45 4.84 -0.61 -14.91
C VAL A 45 3.47 -1.27 -14.78
N LEU A 46 2.79 -1.09 -13.64
CA LEU A 46 1.46 -1.62 -13.42
C LEU A 46 0.43 -0.93 -14.33
N LYS A 47 -0.51 -1.73 -14.86
CA LYS A 47 -1.57 -1.22 -15.74
C LYS A 47 -2.78 -0.78 -14.92
N GLN A 48 -3.17 0.49 -15.09
CA GLN A 48 -4.30 1.11 -14.36
C GLN A 48 -4.28 0.84 -12.84
N PRO A 49 -3.16 1.10 -12.15
CA PRO A 49 -3.05 0.82 -10.72
C PRO A 49 -3.89 1.79 -9.90
N LEU A 50 -4.28 1.35 -8.70
CA LEU A 50 -4.60 2.28 -7.63
C LEU A 50 -3.32 3.02 -7.23
N VAL A 51 -3.40 4.35 -7.16
CA VAL A 51 -2.24 5.21 -6.89
C VAL A 51 -2.41 5.90 -5.55
N TYR A 52 -1.39 5.76 -4.71
CA TYR A 52 -1.34 6.26 -3.36
C TYR A 52 -0.11 7.15 -3.16
N ASP A 53 -0.32 8.33 -2.60
CA ASP A 53 0.78 9.14 -2.07
C ASP A 53 1.13 8.63 -0.66
N VAL A 54 2.42 8.45 -0.40
CA VAL A 54 2.93 8.01 0.91
C VAL A 54 3.10 9.22 1.81
N LEU A 55 2.30 9.31 2.87
CA LEU A 55 2.37 10.40 3.85
C LEU A 55 3.34 10.09 4.99
N LYS A 56 3.41 8.82 5.40
CA LYS A 56 4.36 8.33 6.40
C LYS A 56 4.81 6.92 6.05
N SER A 57 6.09 6.63 6.23
CA SER A 57 6.69 5.31 6.03
C SER A 57 7.65 4.97 7.16
N GLU A 58 7.65 3.71 7.57
CA GLU A 58 8.61 3.12 8.51
C GLU A 58 8.94 1.70 8.05
N GLY A 59 10.21 1.31 8.10
CA GLY A 59 10.67 0.01 7.63
C GLY A 59 10.52 -0.22 6.12
N GLU A 60 10.96 -1.39 5.67
CA GLU A 60 10.96 -1.79 4.25
C GLU A 60 9.86 -2.80 3.94
N LEU A 61 9.22 -2.65 2.77
CA LEU A 61 8.30 -3.66 2.27
C LEU A 61 9.10 -4.85 1.72
N ASN A 62 8.70 -6.06 2.11
CA ASN A 62 9.38 -7.29 1.70
C ASN A 62 8.35 -8.37 1.38
N LYS A 63 8.55 -9.10 0.28
CA LYS A 63 7.67 -10.19 -0.17
C LYS A 63 7.47 -11.31 0.86
N ASP A 64 8.41 -11.49 1.78
CA ASP A 64 8.40 -12.56 2.80
C ASP A 64 7.68 -12.11 4.09
N HIS A 65 7.22 -10.86 4.15
CA HIS A 65 6.38 -10.34 5.23
C HIS A 65 4.90 -10.53 4.91
N PHE A 66 4.10 -10.72 5.96
CA PHE A 66 2.64 -10.66 5.85
C PHE A 66 2.20 -9.19 5.69
N PHE A 67 1.07 -8.93 5.00
CA PHE A 67 0.47 -7.59 4.81
C PHE A 67 -1.02 -7.50 5.15
N SER A 68 -1.41 -6.48 5.93
CA SER A 68 -2.75 -6.24 6.44
C SER A 68 -3.11 -4.84 6.03
N VAL A 69 -4.09 -4.74 5.14
CA VAL A 69 -4.49 -3.49 4.51
C VAL A 69 -5.82 -3.09 5.09
N ILE A 70 -5.84 -1.96 5.79
CA ILE A 70 -7.06 -1.42 6.37
C ILE A 70 -7.50 -0.25 5.50
N PHE A 71 -8.66 -0.39 4.88
CA PHE A 71 -9.30 0.65 4.11
C PHE A 71 -10.21 1.47 5.02
N ILE A 72 -9.92 2.76 5.20
CA ILE A 72 -10.72 3.67 6.01
C ILE A 72 -11.51 4.59 5.07
N PRO A 73 -12.82 4.33 4.87
CA PRO A 73 -13.66 5.21 4.08
C PRO A 73 -13.93 6.52 4.83
N THR A 74 -13.95 7.65 4.11
CA THR A 74 -14.33 8.95 4.68
C THR A 74 -15.12 9.78 3.67
N SER A 75 -15.95 10.71 4.15
CA SER A 75 -16.51 11.75 3.30
C SER A 75 -15.46 12.83 3.00
N ASP A 76 -15.69 13.61 1.94
CA ASP A 76 -14.84 14.75 1.58
C ASP A 76 -14.76 15.77 2.74
N ASP A 77 -15.89 16.01 3.41
CA ASP A 77 -16.02 16.94 4.54
C ASP A 77 -15.20 16.55 5.78
N HIS A 78 -14.80 15.27 5.86
CA HIS A 78 -14.09 14.71 7.02
C HIS A 78 -12.67 14.23 6.69
N ALA A 79 -12.28 14.25 5.42
CA ALA A 79 -11.00 13.70 4.96
C ALA A 79 -9.81 14.42 5.62
N TYR A 80 -9.86 15.74 5.72
CA TYR A 80 -8.79 16.55 6.32
C TYR A 80 -8.65 16.29 7.82
N GLN A 81 -9.77 16.24 8.56
CA GLN A 81 -9.75 15.98 10.01
C GLN A 81 -9.26 14.56 10.30
N LEU A 82 -9.65 13.58 9.48
CA LEU A 82 -9.17 12.21 9.58
C LEU A 82 -7.66 12.12 9.34
N GLU A 83 -7.16 12.75 8.27
CA GLU A 83 -5.73 12.80 7.95
C GLU A 83 -4.94 13.39 9.12
N LYS A 84 -5.33 14.56 9.62
CA LYS A 84 -4.69 15.19 10.79
C LYS A 84 -4.73 14.31 12.03
N LYS A 85 -5.81 13.56 12.25
CA LYS A 85 -5.91 12.65 13.39
C LYS A 85 -4.94 11.47 13.25
N LEU A 86 -4.84 10.88 12.05
CA LEU A 86 -3.98 9.73 11.78
C LEU A 86 -2.48 10.10 11.71
N GLU A 87 -2.14 11.30 11.25
CA GLU A 87 -0.77 11.84 11.33
C GLU A 87 -0.26 11.89 12.77
N ASN A 88 -1.16 12.18 13.73
CA ASN A 88 -0.85 12.29 15.14
C ASN A 88 -0.98 10.98 15.92
N VAL A 89 -1.40 9.88 15.27
CA VAL A 89 -1.40 8.57 15.93
C VAL A 89 0.05 8.16 16.16
N SER A 90 0.43 8.00 17.43
CA SER A 90 1.74 7.51 17.84
C SER A 90 1.99 6.14 17.21
N THR A 91 3.04 6.03 16.40
CA THR A 91 3.47 4.82 15.71
C THR A 91 4.57 4.09 16.46
N ASP A 92 4.56 4.07 17.80
CA ASP A 92 5.47 3.18 18.53
C ASP A 92 4.99 1.73 18.42
N PHE A 93 4.93 1.22 17.19
CA PHE A 93 4.62 -0.16 16.88
C PHE A 93 5.85 -1.06 17.02
N ASN A 94 7.05 -0.45 17.06
CA ASN A 94 8.32 -1.16 17.25
C ASN A 94 8.36 -2.00 18.53
N GLN A 95 7.58 -1.64 19.55
CA GLN A 95 7.46 -2.41 20.79
C GLN A 95 6.77 -3.77 20.60
N TYR A 96 5.99 -3.96 19.53
CA TYR A 96 5.26 -5.20 19.29
C TYR A 96 6.14 -6.19 18.54
N ALA A 97 6.29 -7.40 19.11
CA ALA A 97 7.01 -8.49 18.46
C ALA A 97 6.35 -8.83 17.12
N GLY A 98 7.15 -8.85 16.05
CA GLY A 98 6.67 -9.14 14.70
C GLY A 98 6.36 -7.90 13.85
N TYR A 99 6.42 -6.69 14.41
CA TYR A 99 6.37 -5.48 13.59
C TYR A 99 7.56 -5.42 12.62
N ARG A 100 7.28 -4.96 11.40
CA ARG A 100 8.24 -4.88 10.30
C ARG A 100 8.20 -3.55 9.59
N SER A 101 7.01 -3.06 9.27
CA SER A 101 6.85 -1.84 8.48
C SER A 101 5.46 -1.24 8.66
N TYR A 102 5.38 0.06 8.43
CA TYR A 102 4.14 0.83 8.38
C TYR A 102 4.11 1.74 7.17
N ARG A 103 2.90 1.92 6.61
CA ARG A 103 2.64 2.94 5.61
C ARG A 103 1.30 3.59 5.89
N PHE A 104 1.29 4.92 5.79
CA PHE A 104 0.09 5.73 5.77
C PHE A 104 -0.06 6.39 4.40
N PHE A 105 -1.20 6.16 3.75
CA PHE A 105 -1.43 6.66 2.40
C PHE A 105 -2.61 7.61 2.28
N LYS A 106 -2.50 8.42 1.23
CA LYS A 106 -3.59 9.21 0.67
C LYS A 106 -3.87 8.77 -0.75
N THR A 107 -5.14 8.47 -1.05
CA THR A 107 -5.59 8.23 -2.43
C THR A 107 -5.73 9.54 -3.19
N ARG A 108 -5.47 9.51 -4.50
CA ARG A 108 -5.75 10.66 -5.41
C ARG A 108 -7.14 10.62 -6.03
N THR A 109 -7.86 9.50 -5.95
CA THR A 109 -9.18 9.34 -6.55
C THR A 109 -10.27 9.66 -5.52
N ARG A 110 -11.29 10.44 -5.93
CA ARG A 110 -12.39 11.00 -5.11
C ARG A 110 -13.18 10.02 -4.23
N SER A 111 -13.01 8.71 -4.38
CA SER A 111 -13.50 7.72 -3.40
C SER A 111 -12.43 7.51 -2.34
N ASN A 112 -12.54 8.30 -1.26
CA ASN A 112 -11.62 8.40 -0.15
C ASN A 112 -11.41 7.07 0.58
N LEU A 113 -10.32 6.37 0.23
CA LEU A 113 -9.81 5.22 0.96
C LEU A 113 -8.43 5.60 1.47
N GLN A 114 -8.31 5.83 2.77
CA GLN A 114 -7.00 5.90 3.43
C GLN A 114 -6.62 4.48 3.79
N ASN A 115 -5.48 4.03 3.28
CA ASN A 115 -5.01 2.68 3.48
C ASN A 115 -3.95 2.68 4.60
N LEU A 116 -4.13 1.80 5.58
CA LEU A 116 -3.15 1.49 6.60
C LEU A 116 -2.53 0.13 6.27
N PHE A 117 -1.22 0.05 6.06
CA PHE A 117 -0.54 -1.24 6.19
C PHE A 117 -0.04 -1.37 7.63
N ARG A 118 -0.51 -2.39 8.37
CA ARG A 118 -0.15 -2.62 9.78
C ARG A 118 0.41 -4.02 10.01
N PHE A 119 1.51 -4.09 10.79
CA PHE A 119 1.95 -5.27 11.54
C PHE A 119 2.09 -4.99 13.03
#